data_AF-A0A1V1TSK1-F1
#
_entry.id   AF-A0A1V1TSK1-F1
#
_cell.length_a   1.000
_cell.length_b   1.000
_cell.length_c   1.000
_cell.angle_alpha   90.00
_cell.angle_beta   90.00
_cell.angle_gamma   90.00
#
_symmetry.space_group_name_H-M   'P 1'
#
loop_
_entity.id
_entity.type
_entity.pdbx_description
1 polymer ?
#
loop_
_entity_poly.entity_id
_entity_poly.type
_entity_poly.pdbx_seq_one_letter_code
_entity_poly.pdbx_strand_id
1 'polypeptide(L)'
;MKLSALLFPAVALAAACPYGAFQPERPIDSRSVCPMLNILVNHGSLPRSGGNITEARPVKSFSDTLNIDQEFGQVFFTAGRVANSQLNATTFDLEHVNIHNLFEYDRSLRYTNFPTTRRKSQ
;
A
#
# COMPACT_ATOMS: atom_id res chain seq x y z
N MET A 1 -20.99 -46.29 -34.82
CA MET A 1 -19.88 -45.93 -33.90
C MET A 1 -20.09 -44.49 -33.46
N LYS A 2 -20.51 -44.25 -32.21
CA LYS A 2 -20.71 -42.88 -31.66
C LYS A 2 -19.58 -42.60 -30.68
N LEU A 3 -18.69 -41.67 -31.04
CA LEU A 3 -17.66 -41.12 -30.15
C LEU A 3 -18.27 -39.92 -29.44
N SER A 4 -18.80 -40.13 -28.24
CA SER A 4 -19.17 -39.04 -27.34
C SER A 4 -17.94 -38.61 -26.55
N ALA A 5 -17.34 -37.48 -26.94
CA ALA A 5 -16.27 -36.85 -26.17
C ALA A 5 -16.86 -36.24 -24.89
N LEU A 6 -16.41 -36.73 -23.73
CA LEU A 6 -16.71 -36.13 -22.44
C LEU A 6 -15.81 -34.89 -22.26
N LEU A 7 -16.38 -33.71 -22.45
CA LEU A 7 -15.78 -32.44 -22.05
C LEU A 7 -15.86 -32.34 -20.52
N PHE A 8 -14.76 -32.63 -19.85
CA PHE A 8 -14.60 -32.29 -18.44
C PHE A 8 -14.35 -30.78 -18.32
N PRO A 9 -15.18 -30.01 -17.59
CA PRO A 9 -14.83 -28.63 -17.27
C PRO A 9 -13.69 -28.68 -16.26
N ALA A 10 -12.50 -28.22 -16.67
CA ALA A 10 -11.42 -27.97 -15.74
C ALA A 10 -11.81 -26.76 -14.87
N VAL A 11 -12.40 -27.04 -13.71
CA VAL A 11 -12.59 -26.02 -12.66
C VAL A 11 -11.21 -25.79 -12.05
N ALA A 12 -10.50 -24.77 -12.56
CA ALA A 12 -9.30 -24.27 -11.92
C ALA A 12 -9.72 -23.57 -10.61
N LEU A 13 -9.58 -24.27 -9.48
CA LEU A 13 -9.51 -23.61 -8.18
C LEU A 13 -8.22 -22.78 -8.19
N ALA A 14 -8.33 -21.51 -8.55
CA ALA A 14 -7.29 -20.56 -8.19
C ALA A 14 -7.15 -20.67 -6.67
N ALA A 15 -5.96 -21.09 -6.20
CA ALA A 15 -5.63 -20.98 -4.80
C ALA A 15 -5.81 -19.49 -4.44
N ALA A 16 -6.94 -19.18 -3.81
CA ALA A 16 -7.25 -17.83 -3.40
C ALA A 16 -6.23 -17.50 -2.31
N CYS A 17 -5.13 -16.85 -2.68
CA CYS A 17 -4.26 -16.24 -1.70
C CYS A 17 -5.16 -15.31 -0.88
N PRO A 18 -5.28 -15.51 0.44
CA PRO A 18 -6.24 -14.75 1.25
C PRO A 18 -5.94 -13.25 1.22
N TYR A 19 -4.73 -12.88 0.79
CA TYR A 19 -4.25 -11.50 0.70
C TYR A 19 -4.33 -10.91 -0.71
N GLY A 20 -4.94 -11.60 -1.68
CA GLY A 20 -5.06 -11.17 -3.07
C GLY A 20 -3.84 -11.50 -3.94
N ALA A 21 -4.09 -11.68 -5.25
CA ALA A 21 -3.02 -11.93 -6.21
C ALA A 21 -2.18 -10.66 -6.43
N PHE A 22 -0.85 -10.82 -6.46
CA PHE A 22 0.04 -9.73 -6.84
C PHE A 22 -0.35 -9.21 -8.21
N GLN A 23 -0.39 -7.90 -8.31
CA GLN A 23 -0.46 -7.22 -9.60
C GLN A 23 0.41 -5.96 -9.49
N PRO A 24 1.12 -5.56 -10.56
CA PRO A 24 1.99 -4.39 -10.55
C PRO A 24 1.19 -3.07 -10.52
N GLU A 25 1.84 -2.00 -10.07
CA GLU A 25 1.30 -0.65 -10.13
C GLU A 25 0.99 -0.20 -11.56
N ARG A 26 -0.09 0.57 -11.68
CA ARG A 26 -0.38 1.33 -12.90
C ARG A 26 0.33 2.68 -12.81
N PRO A 27 0.60 3.35 -13.94
CA PRO A 27 1.22 4.68 -13.94
C PRO A 27 0.46 5.75 -13.13
N ILE A 28 -0.84 5.55 -12.90
CA ILE A 28 -1.69 6.47 -12.12
C ILE A 28 -1.77 6.10 -10.64
N ASP A 29 -1.22 4.96 -10.23
CA ASP A 29 -1.33 4.50 -8.85
C ASP A 29 -0.25 5.17 -7.99
N SER A 30 -0.64 5.64 -6.81
CA SER A 30 0.25 6.22 -5.81
C SER A 30 1.08 5.13 -5.12
N ARG A 31 2.38 5.39 -4.93
CA ARG A 31 3.31 4.50 -4.23
C ARG A 31 4.20 5.31 -3.28
N SER A 32 4.71 4.62 -2.27
CA SER A 32 5.51 5.22 -1.20
C SER A 32 6.98 4.79 -1.23
N VAL A 33 7.81 5.45 -0.44
CA VAL A 33 9.16 4.99 -0.05
C VAL A 33 9.12 3.76 0.89
N CYS A 34 7.95 3.39 1.41
CA CYS A 34 7.82 2.26 2.33
C CYS A 34 7.56 0.95 1.55
N PRO A 35 8.48 -0.03 1.59
CA PRO A 35 8.28 -1.30 0.87
C PRO A 35 7.07 -2.08 1.38
N MET A 36 6.78 -2.02 2.68
CA MET A 36 5.61 -2.68 3.30
C MET A 36 4.30 -2.22 2.65
N LEU A 37 4.10 -0.90 2.52
CA LEU A 37 2.87 -0.34 1.95
C LEU A 37 2.72 -0.68 0.48
N ASN A 38 3.82 -0.63 -0.29
CA ASN A 38 3.82 -0.95 -1.71
C ASN A 38 3.39 -2.41 -1.94
N ILE A 39 3.82 -3.34 -1.08
CA ILE A 39 3.38 -4.73 -1.13
C ILE A 39 1.88 -4.82 -0.81
N LEU A 40 1.40 -4.15 0.23
CA LEU A 40 -0.02 -4.20 0.63
C LEU A 40 -0.97 -3.67 -0.46
N VAL A 41 -0.61 -2.61 -1.18
CA VAL A 41 -1.43 -2.11 -2.31
C VAL A 41 -1.30 -2.99 -3.56
N ASN A 42 -0.13 -3.59 -3.82
CA ASN A 42 0.07 -4.50 -4.95
C ASN A 42 -0.73 -5.80 -4.79
N HIS A 43 -0.88 -6.27 -3.55
CA HIS A 43 -1.72 -7.41 -3.19
C HIS A 43 -3.19 -7.04 -2.93
N GLY A 44 -3.52 -5.76 -2.77
CA GLY A 44 -4.90 -5.30 -2.58
C GLY A 44 -5.40 -5.39 -1.13
N SER A 45 -4.50 -5.59 -0.16
CA SER A 45 -4.81 -5.44 1.27
C SER A 45 -5.10 -3.98 1.64
N LEU A 46 -4.44 -3.04 0.96
CA LEU A 46 -4.79 -1.62 0.92
C LEU A 46 -5.40 -1.26 -0.46
N PRO A 47 -6.08 -0.11 -0.60
CA PRO A 47 -6.59 0.36 -1.89
C PRO A 47 -5.48 0.34 -2.95
N ARG A 48 -5.73 -0.36 -4.05
CA ARG A 48 -4.73 -0.61 -5.11
C ARG A 48 -4.15 0.65 -5.74
N SER A 49 -4.99 1.68 -5.85
CA SER A 49 -4.59 3.02 -6.30
C SER A 49 -3.56 3.67 -5.38
N GLY A 50 -3.35 3.16 -4.16
CA GLY A 50 -2.51 3.78 -3.14
C GLY A 50 -3.08 5.11 -2.64
N GLY A 51 -4.31 5.46 -2.98
CA GLY A 51 -4.94 6.72 -2.62
C GLY A 51 -6.20 6.55 -1.78
N ASN A 52 -6.64 7.65 -1.18
CA ASN A 52 -7.85 7.78 -0.39
C ASN A 52 -7.92 6.76 0.77
N ILE A 53 -6.79 6.58 1.48
CA ILE A 53 -6.67 5.63 2.57
C ILE A 53 -7.29 6.25 3.83
N THR A 54 -8.38 5.64 4.33
CA THR A 54 -9.03 5.98 5.60
C THR A 54 -8.46 5.15 6.75
N GLU A 55 -8.62 5.58 8.00
CA GLU A 55 -8.05 4.94 9.21
C GLU A 55 -8.34 3.43 9.34
N ALA A 56 -9.57 3.03 9.03
CA ALA A 56 -9.98 1.64 9.11
C ALA A 56 -9.15 0.72 8.19
N ARG A 57 -8.56 1.25 7.11
CA ARG A 57 -7.78 0.49 6.14
C ARG A 57 -6.46 -0.02 6.72
N PRO A 58 -5.51 0.81 7.19
CA PRO A 58 -4.27 0.33 7.80
C PRO A 58 -4.53 -0.46 9.08
N VAL A 59 -5.48 -0.07 9.93
CA VAL A 59 -5.83 -0.82 11.16
C VAL A 59 -6.18 -2.27 10.84
N LYS A 60 -7.08 -2.49 9.87
CA LYS A 60 -7.47 -3.83 9.44
C LYS A 60 -6.37 -4.52 8.65
N SER A 61 -5.77 -3.83 7.67
CA SER A 61 -4.80 -4.44 6.76
C SER A 61 -3.52 -4.87 7.47
N PHE A 62 -3.04 -4.11 8.46
CA PHE A 62 -1.80 -4.45 9.17
C PHE A 62 -2.02 -5.63 10.11
N SER A 63 -3.18 -5.68 10.77
CA SER A 63 -3.56 -6.81 11.63
C SER A 63 -3.80 -8.07 10.81
N ASP A 64 -4.64 -8.01 9.78
CA ASP A 64 -5.04 -9.20 9.02
C ASP A 64 -3.92 -9.74 8.12
N THR A 65 -3.13 -8.87 7.49
CA THR A 65 -2.12 -9.30 6.49
C THR A 65 -0.73 -9.47 7.09
N LEU A 66 -0.35 -8.65 8.08
CA LEU A 66 1.01 -8.62 8.62
C LEU A 66 1.09 -9.09 10.08
N ASN A 67 -0.04 -9.36 10.73
CA ASN A 67 -0.10 -9.67 12.15
C ASN A 67 0.59 -8.59 13.02
N ILE A 68 0.38 -7.32 12.65
CA ILE A 68 0.84 -6.15 13.38
C ILE A 68 -0.33 -5.58 14.20
N ASP A 69 -0.03 -5.06 15.39
CA ASP A 69 -1.04 -4.50 16.29
C ASP A 69 -1.87 -3.38 15.65
N GLN A 70 -3.16 -3.32 16.00
CA GLN A 70 -4.09 -2.33 15.48
C GLN A 70 -3.73 -0.90 15.87
N GLU A 71 -3.15 -0.71 17.06
CA GLU A 71 -2.67 0.59 17.54
C GLU A 71 -1.60 1.16 16.60
N PHE A 72 -0.71 0.30 16.07
CA PHE A 72 0.27 0.73 15.08
C PHE A 72 -0.41 1.23 13.79
N GLY A 73 -1.50 0.60 13.35
CA GLY A 73 -2.30 1.07 12.22
C GLY A 73 -2.92 2.46 12.45
N GLN A 74 -3.36 2.77 13.68
CA GLN A 74 -3.91 4.07 14.06
C GLN A 74 -2.83 5.16 14.09
N VAL A 75 -1.68 4.87 14.72
CA VAL A 75 -0.53 5.77 14.76
C VAL A 75 -0.03 6.06 13.34
N PHE A 76 0.08 5.00 12.52
CA PHE A 76 0.47 5.13 11.13
C PHE A 76 -0.49 6.01 10.32
N PHE A 77 -1.80 5.78 10.45
CA PHE A 77 -2.80 6.62 9.79
C PHE A 77 -2.70 8.09 10.22
N THR A 78 -2.50 8.34 11.51
CA THR A 78 -2.36 9.70 12.04
C THR A 78 -1.17 10.42 11.40
N ALA A 79 -0.02 9.77 11.33
CA ALA A 79 1.17 10.34 10.69
C ALA A 79 0.96 10.53 9.17
N GLY A 80 0.30 9.58 8.49
CA GLY A 80 0.00 9.70 7.05
C GLY A 80 -0.95 10.86 6.75
N ARG A 81 -1.90 11.11 7.64
CA ARG A 81 -2.82 12.26 7.58
C ARG A 81 -2.11 13.58 7.86
N VAL A 82 -1.16 13.62 8.80
CA VAL A 82 -0.30 14.81 9.03
C VAL A 82 0.56 15.13 7.79
N ALA A 83 0.96 14.10 7.05
CA ALA A 83 1.70 14.25 5.80
C ALA A 83 0.82 14.78 4.63
N ASN A 84 -0.50 14.69 4.73
CA ASN A 84 -1.39 15.27 3.74
C ASN A 84 -1.43 16.80 3.92
N SER A 85 -1.08 17.55 2.88
CA SER A 85 -1.06 19.02 2.90
C SER A 85 -2.44 19.68 2.95
N GLN A 86 -3.51 18.90 2.75
CA GLN A 86 -4.89 19.39 2.84
C GLN A 86 -5.30 19.64 4.30
N LEU A 87 -5.88 20.80 4.56
CA LEU A 87 -6.46 21.13 5.86
C LEU A 87 -7.61 20.17 6.19
N ASN A 88 -7.63 19.65 7.42
CA ASN A 88 -8.64 18.70 7.90
C ASN A 88 -8.78 17.44 7.04
N ALA A 89 -7.69 16.98 6.42
CA ALA A 89 -7.67 15.74 5.66
C ALA A 89 -8.24 14.58 6.49
N THR A 90 -9.13 13.78 5.90
CA THR A 90 -9.66 12.56 6.53
C THR A 90 -9.07 11.29 5.93
N THR A 91 -8.23 11.44 4.91
CA THR A 91 -7.52 10.37 4.21
C THR A 91 -6.12 10.81 3.83
N PHE A 92 -5.29 9.85 3.43
CA PHE A 92 -4.00 10.12 2.83
C PHE A 92 -3.75 9.19 1.63
N ASP A 93 -2.84 9.61 0.76
CA ASP A 93 -2.33 8.82 -0.35
C ASP A 93 -0.90 8.39 -0.01
N LEU A 94 -0.45 7.26 -0.55
CA LEU A 94 0.88 6.71 -0.29
C LEU A 94 2.02 7.66 -0.68
N GLU A 95 1.79 8.58 -1.59
CA GLU A 95 2.79 9.59 -1.94
C GLU A 95 3.00 10.63 -0.84
N HIS A 96 1.99 10.90 0.00
CA HIS A 96 2.13 11.84 1.13
C HIS A 96 3.20 11.38 2.12
N VAL A 97 3.38 10.06 2.32
CA VAL A 97 4.42 9.56 3.24
C VAL A 97 5.85 9.68 2.68
N ASN A 98 6.03 10.22 1.47
CA ASN A 98 7.34 10.50 0.89
C ASN A 98 7.91 11.86 1.35
N ILE A 99 7.21 12.58 2.23
CA ILE A 99 7.70 13.85 2.78
C ILE A 99 8.94 13.61 3.66
N HIS A 100 10.02 14.28 3.30
CA HIS A 100 11.28 14.30 4.03
C HIS A 100 11.10 14.86 5.44
N ASN A 101 11.78 14.26 6.43
CA ASN A 101 11.73 14.61 7.85
C ASN A 101 10.38 14.43 8.55
N LEU A 102 9.45 13.69 7.94
CA LEU A 102 8.23 13.23 8.60
C LEU A 102 8.17 11.70 8.62
N PHE A 103 8.15 11.09 7.44
CA PHE A 103 8.21 9.63 7.27
C PHE A 103 9.46 9.21 6.50
N GLU A 104 9.82 9.95 5.46
CA GLU A 104 11.04 9.72 4.71
C GLU A 104 12.23 10.31 5.47
N TYR A 105 13.33 9.58 5.51
CA TYR A 105 14.56 9.98 6.18
C TYR A 105 15.80 9.52 5.40
N ASP A 106 16.86 10.33 5.51
CA ASP A 106 18.17 10.06 4.91
C ASP A 106 18.76 8.74 5.44
N ARG A 107 19.61 8.09 4.63
CA ARG A 107 20.26 6.80 4.93
C ARG A 107 19.28 5.64 4.97
N SER A 108 18.23 5.70 4.15
CA SER A 108 17.39 4.54 3.88
C SER A 108 18.21 3.38 3.28
N LEU A 109 17.74 2.15 3.46
CA LEU A 109 18.43 0.95 2.96
C LEU A 109 18.39 0.80 1.44
N ARG A 110 17.48 1.50 0.75
CA ARG A 110 17.18 1.25 -0.68
C ARG A 110 17.01 2.50 -1.54
N TYR A 111 16.63 3.62 -0.94
CA TYR A 111 16.40 4.89 -1.63
C TYR A 111 17.57 5.83 -1.39
N THR A 112 17.88 6.63 -2.41
CA THR A 112 18.85 7.72 -2.31
C THR A 112 18.34 8.83 -1.39
N ASN A 113 19.26 9.51 -0.71
CA ASN A 113 18.95 10.62 0.18
C ASN A 113 18.22 11.77 -0.52
N PHE A 114 17.46 12.54 0.26
CA PHE A 114 16.85 13.75 -0.24
C PHE A 114 17.93 14.80 -0.60
N PRO A 115 17.80 15.50 -1.75
CA PRO A 115 18.81 16.45 -2.20
C PRO A 115 19.11 17.52 -1.14
N THR A 116 20.39 17.70 -0.81
CA THR A 116 20.85 18.70 0.16
C THR A 116 20.48 20.13 -0.23
N THR A 117 20.34 20.41 -1.52
CA THR A 117 19.96 21.73 -2.05
C THR A 117 18.52 22.14 -1.72
N ARG A 118 17.64 21.19 -1.42
CA ARG A 118 16.24 21.47 -1.01
C ARG A 118 16.03 21.52 0.51
N ARG A 119 17.07 21.34 1.33
CA ARG A 119 16.94 21.36 2.81
C ARG A 119 16.74 22.75 3.43
N LYS A 120 16.96 23.84 2.69
CA LYS A 120 16.85 25.21 3.23
C LYS A 120 15.45 25.85 3.10
N SER A 121 14.49 25.13 2.52
CA SER A 121 13.14 25.65 2.23
C SER A 121 12.02 24.97 3.02
N GLN A 122 12.35 24.26 4.09
CA GLN A 122 11.41 23.72 5.08
C GLN A 122 11.73 24.31 6.44
#